data_AF-A0A1A9BN95-F1
#
_entry.id   AF-A0A1A9BN95-F1
#
_cell.length_a   1.000
_cell.length_b   1.000
_cell.length_c   1.000
_cell.angle_alpha   90.00
_cell.angle_beta   90.00
_cell.angle_gamma   90.00
#
_symmetry.space_group_name_H-M   'P 1'
#
loop_
_entity.id
_entity.type
_entity.pdbx_description
1 polymer ?
#
loop_
_entity_poly.entity_id
_entity_poly.type
_entity_poly.pdbx_seq_one_letter_code
_entity_poly.pdbx_strand_id
1 'polypeptide(L)'
;MPENTPGPVVRFRPAVGRERTYDFAQLPCPPLHAPLAAALEARLAPAGGMLTLASADTYFGTIRRFLSFLSMQDKPLACLADVEPDHLYTYRELEGATRTAAGIGRELAQLCRLLQDAPYGSLHPKVWDLVKAPRKITGPMPPRTPVPLYSQREYTALLQTARTDAARITARLTASEQLLAAFRAAPDTLGKEELDTARLLEAMDRTGRIPHVEGRRKQDTARLLFLTLADAAPLFVLSLALGRLRVTEAVDLPAQHMVANGHVDVRITQRKVGPVQCTWEIRGEGHDPLARAGDFYLLLHRLTARSRRFSGTPQLWNLWTGRSANLSGHAPLSRNSVSPLLHTWAHRRHLTADDGQPLTVQMPRLRATAKALARG
;
A
#
# COMPACT_ATOMS: atom_id res chain seq x y z
N MET A 1 -24.77 -12.28 -39.77
CA MET A 1 -25.20 -11.97 -38.39
C MET A 1 -24.62 -13.07 -37.50
N PRO A 2 -23.53 -12.83 -36.76
CA PRO A 2 -22.96 -13.89 -35.93
C PRO A 2 -23.88 -14.13 -34.73
N GLU A 3 -24.26 -15.38 -34.51
CA GLU A 3 -25.00 -15.82 -33.33
C GLU A 3 -24.25 -15.42 -32.06
N ASN A 4 -24.96 -14.74 -31.17
CA ASN A 4 -24.43 -14.22 -29.92
C ASN A 4 -24.33 -15.37 -28.91
N THR A 5 -23.36 -16.27 -29.10
CA THR A 5 -23.07 -17.33 -28.13
C THR A 5 -22.63 -16.66 -26.82
N PRO A 6 -23.32 -16.89 -25.69
CA PRO A 6 -22.95 -16.26 -24.44
C PRO A 6 -21.55 -16.75 -24.03
N GLY A 7 -20.60 -15.82 -23.99
CA GLY A 7 -19.23 -16.12 -23.57
C GLY A 7 -19.16 -16.53 -22.08
N PRO A 8 -18.14 -17.29 -21.67
CA PRO A 8 -17.98 -17.71 -20.29
C PRO A 8 -17.76 -16.51 -19.36
N VAL A 9 -18.24 -16.64 -18.12
CA VAL A 9 -18.13 -15.61 -17.09
C VAL A 9 -17.42 -16.18 -15.87
N VAL A 10 -16.31 -15.56 -15.47
CA VAL A 10 -15.55 -15.97 -14.28
C VAL A 10 -15.81 -14.99 -13.14
N ARG A 11 -16.17 -15.50 -11.97
CA ARG A 11 -16.45 -14.70 -10.77
C ARG A 11 -15.29 -14.81 -9.79
N PHE A 12 -14.86 -13.67 -9.26
CA PHE A 12 -13.83 -13.59 -8.24
C PHE A 12 -14.36 -12.95 -6.97
N ARG A 13 -14.27 -13.68 -5.86
CA ARG A 13 -14.64 -13.20 -4.54
C ARG A 13 -13.39 -12.97 -3.69
N PRO A 14 -12.94 -11.70 -3.52
CA PRO A 14 -11.80 -11.42 -2.65
C PRO A 14 -12.15 -11.67 -1.18
N ALA A 15 -11.13 -11.91 -0.34
CA ALA A 15 -11.30 -12.04 1.11
C ALA A 15 -11.88 -10.76 1.76
N VAL A 16 -11.59 -9.60 1.17
CA VAL A 16 -12.13 -8.29 1.56
C VAL A 16 -12.51 -7.53 0.30
N GLY A 17 -13.76 -7.06 0.22
CA GLY A 17 -14.26 -6.22 -0.88
C GLY A 17 -15.47 -6.81 -1.61
N ARG A 18 -15.87 -6.16 -2.70
CA ARG A 18 -16.96 -6.62 -3.55
C ARG A 18 -16.48 -7.70 -4.51
N GLU A 19 -17.38 -8.62 -4.84
CA GLU A 19 -17.19 -9.59 -5.91
C GLU A 19 -16.95 -8.89 -7.25
N ARG A 20 -16.13 -9.50 -8.10
CA ARG A 20 -15.82 -9.03 -9.45
C ARG A 20 -16.18 -10.09 -10.48
N THR A 21 -16.71 -9.65 -11.60
CA THR A 21 -17.11 -10.52 -12.71
C THR A 21 -16.26 -10.20 -13.93
N TYR A 22 -15.73 -11.24 -14.58
CA TYR A 22 -14.91 -11.17 -15.77
C TYR A 22 -15.65 -11.86 -16.93
N ASP A 23 -16.12 -11.07 -17.88
CA ASP A 23 -16.94 -11.52 -19.00
C ASP A 23 -16.11 -11.66 -20.27
N PHE A 24 -16.12 -12.85 -20.87
CA PHE A 24 -15.39 -13.14 -22.10
C PHE A 24 -16.19 -12.84 -23.37
N ALA A 25 -17.51 -12.63 -23.31
CA ALA A 25 -18.37 -12.53 -24.51
C ALA A 25 -17.94 -11.43 -25.50
N GLN A 26 -17.37 -10.33 -24.99
CA GLN A 26 -16.92 -9.18 -25.78
C GLN A 26 -15.46 -9.32 -26.26
N LEU A 27 -14.77 -10.40 -25.90
CA LEU A 27 -13.36 -10.59 -26.25
C LEU A 27 -13.21 -11.21 -27.65
N PRO A 28 -12.13 -10.88 -28.38
CA PRO A 28 -11.86 -11.53 -29.65
C PRO A 28 -11.44 -13.00 -29.47
N CYS A 29 -11.37 -13.75 -30.58
CA CYS A 29 -11.08 -15.18 -30.63
C CYS A 29 -12.01 -16.05 -29.74
N PRO A 30 -13.33 -16.08 -30.00
CA PRO A 30 -14.31 -16.87 -29.24
C PRO A 30 -13.93 -18.33 -28.94
N PRO A 31 -13.30 -19.08 -29.87
CA PRO A 31 -12.96 -20.48 -29.61
C PRO A 31 -11.93 -20.68 -28.48
N LEU A 32 -11.22 -19.63 -28.07
CA LEU A 32 -10.22 -19.67 -26.98
C LEU A 32 -10.84 -19.33 -25.62
N HIS A 33 -12.08 -18.84 -25.56
CA HIS A 33 -12.66 -18.30 -24.34
C HIS A 33 -12.83 -19.35 -23.25
N ALA A 34 -13.44 -20.49 -23.57
CA ALA A 34 -13.72 -21.55 -22.60
C ALA A 34 -12.45 -22.06 -21.89
N PRO A 35 -11.36 -22.47 -22.58
CA PRO A 35 -10.16 -22.96 -21.91
C PRO A 35 -9.43 -21.85 -21.13
N LEU A 36 -9.46 -20.59 -21.58
CA LEU A 36 -8.86 -19.47 -20.85
C LEU A 36 -9.68 -19.05 -19.63
N ALA A 37 -11.00 -19.15 -19.69
CA ALA A 37 -11.88 -18.93 -18.55
C ALA A 37 -11.66 -20.00 -17.48
N ALA A 38 -11.55 -21.27 -17.88
CA ALA A 38 -11.20 -22.37 -16.97
C ALA A 38 -9.82 -22.15 -16.32
N ALA A 39 -8.82 -21.72 -17.10
CA ALA A 39 -7.49 -21.38 -16.57
C ALA A 39 -7.53 -20.23 -15.56
N LEU A 40 -8.32 -19.19 -15.85
CA LEU A 40 -8.51 -18.06 -14.95
C LEU A 40 -9.22 -18.48 -13.66
N GLU A 41 -10.27 -19.29 -13.77
CA GLU A 41 -11.00 -19.80 -12.61
C GLU A 41 -10.11 -20.65 -11.71
N ALA A 42 -9.38 -21.61 -12.28
CA ALA A 42 -8.41 -22.43 -11.55
C ALA A 42 -7.33 -21.57 -10.88
N ARG A 43 -6.86 -20.52 -11.55
CA ARG A 43 -5.86 -19.61 -10.99
C ARG A 43 -6.39 -18.74 -9.85
N LEU A 44 -7.67 -18.39 -9.91
CA LEU A 44 -8.34 -17.57 -8.91
C LEU A 44 -8.90 -18.39 -7.74
N ALA A 45 -8.95 -19.72 -7.88
CA ALA A 45 -9.36 -20.63 -6.83
C ALA A 45 -8.47 -20.50 -5.58
N PRO A 46 -9.02 -20.70 -4.37
CA PRO A 46 -8.30 -20.52 -3.11
C PRO A 46 -7.29 -21.66 -2.86
N ALA A 47 -6.15 -21.67 -3.56
CA ALA A 47 -5.05 -22.61 -3.36
C ALA A 47 -4.08 -22.16 -2.25
N GLY A 48 -4.61 -21.66 -1.12
CA GLY A 48 -3.82 -21.29 0.07
C GLY A 48 -3.11 -19.93 0.02
N GLY A 49 -3.36 -19.08 -0.99
CA GLY A 49 -2.83 -17.72 -1.09
C GLY A 49 -3.91 -16.67 -1.25
N MET A 50 -3.80 -15.53 -0.54
CA MET A 50 -4.70 -14.38 -0.73
C MET A 50 -4.38 -13.65 -2.04
N LEU A 51 -4.98 -14.09 -3.15
CA LEU A 51 -5.05 -13.28 -4.37
C LEU A 51 -5.89 -12.03 -4.12
N THR A 52 -5.45 -10.90 -4.65
CA THR A 52 -6.14 -9.61 -4.51
C THR A 52 -6.96 -9.32 -5.75
N LEU A 53 -7.97 -8.45 -5.64
CA LEU A 53 -8.75 -7.96 -6.79
C LEU A 53 -7.84 -7.39 -7.89
N ALA A 54 -6.83 -6.61 -7.51
CA ALA A 54 -5.84 -6.09 -8.45
C ALA A 54 -5.07 -7.19 -9.19
N SER A 55 -4.83 -8.35 -8.55
CA SER A 55 -4.16 -9.49 -9.21
C SER A 55 -5.08 -10.13 -10.24
N ALA A 56 -6.35 -10.32 -9.89
CA ALA A 56 -7.37 -10.85 -10.79
C ALA A 56 -7.59 -9.94 -12.00
N ASP A 57 -7.69 -8.61 -11.78
CA ASP A 57 -7.79 -7.63 -12.87
C ASP A 57 -6.57 -7.65 -13.79
N THR A 58 -5.38 -7.87 -13.22
CA THR A 58 -4.15 -7.97 -14.02
C THR A 58 -4.19 -9.22 -14.91
N TYR A 59 -4.63 -10.38 -14.41
CA TYR A 59 -4.73 -11.61 -15.22
C TYR A 59 -5.72 -11.45 -16.35
N PHE A 60 -6.93 -10.95 -16.07
CA PHE A 60 -7.93 -10.70 -17.10
C PHE A 60 -7.46 -9.66 -18.11
N GLY A 61 -6.77 -8.61 -17.66
CA GLY A 61 -6.15 -7.63 -18.54
C GLY A 61 -5.09 -8.24 -19.49
N THR A 62 -4.30 -9.19 -19.01
CA THR A 62 -3.34 -9.95 -19.84
C THR A 62 -4.05 -10.84 -20.86
N ILE A 63 -5.12 -11.54 -20.47
CA ILE A 63 -5.94 -12.33 -21.40
C ILE A 63 -6.46 -11.45 -22.54
N ARG A 64 -7.08 -10.31 -22.20
CA ARG A 64 -7.65 -9.39 -23.18
C ARG A 64 -6.60 -8.92 -24.20
N ARG A 65 -5.42 -8.49 -23.74
CA ARG A 65 -4.34 -8.04 -24.64
C ARG A 65 -3.82 -9.17 -25.53
N PHE A 66 -3.64 -10.36 -24.96
CA PHE A 66 -3.18 -11.52 -25.72
C PHE A 66 -4.19 -11.95 -26.79
N LEU A 67 -5.49 -12.01 -26.46
CA LEU A 67 -6.54 -12.30 -27.43
C LEU A 67 -6.64 -11.23 -28.52
N SER A 68 -6.49 -9.94 -28.16
CA SER A 68 -6.41 -8.87 -29.16
C SER A 68 -5.23 -9.07 -30.12
N PHE A 69 -4.05 -9.45 -29.61
CA PHE A 69 -2.90 -9.80 -30.45
C PHE A 69 -3.19 -10.99 -31.37
N LEU A 70 -3.77 -12.07 -30.84
CA LEU A 70 -4.10 -13.26 -31.63
C LEU A 70 -5.13 -12.98 -32.72
N SER A 71 -6.04 -12.03 -32.50
CA SER A 71 -7.05 -11.65 -33.49
C SER A 71 -6.50 -10.87 -34.68
N MET A 72 -5.28 -10.37 -34.57
CA MET A 72 -4.57 -9.69 -35.66
C MET A 72 -3.74 -10.66 -36.52
N GLN A 73 -3.72 -11.96 -36.20
CA GLN A 73 -2.97 -12.95 -36.98
C GLN A 73 -3.74 -13.35 -38.24
N ASP A 74 -3.03 -13.63 -39.33
CA ASP A 74 -3.63 -13.97 -40.63
C ASP A 74 -4.47 -15.26 -40.58
N LYS A 75 -4.07 -16.21 -39.72
CA LYS A 75 -4.77 -17.48 -39.55
C LYS A 75 -5.64 -17.44 -38.29
N PRO A 76 -6.98 -17.55 -38.40
CA PRO A 76 -7.83 -17.64 -37.23
C PRO A 76 -7.57 -18.94 -36.47
N LEU A 77 -7.43 -18.82 -35.15
CA LEU A 77 -7.23 -19.96 -34.26
C LEU A 77 -8.59 -20.57 -33.87
N ALA A 78 -8.72 -21.88 -34.04
CA ALA A 78 -9.93 -22.63 -33.74
C ALA A 78 -9.95 -23.17 -32.31
N CYS A 79 -8.79 -23.27 -31.65
CA CYS A 79 -8.69 -23.66 -30.26
C CYS A 79 -7.38 -23.17 -29.61
N LEU A 80 -7.26 -23.38 -28.31
CA LEU A 80 -6.05 -23.02 -27.57
C LEU A 80 -4.82 -23.88 -27.97
N ALA A 81 -5.03 -25.08 -28.53
CA ALA A 81 -3.95 -25.93 -29.02
C ALA A 81 -3.33 -25.42 -30.34
N ASP A 82 -4.01 -24.51 -31.05
CA ASP A 82 -3.46 -23.84 -32.24
C ASP A 82 -2.49 -22.70 -31.86
N VAL A 83 -2.44 -22.31 -30.58
CA VAL A 83 -1.43 -21.36 -30.11
C VAL A 83 -0.07 -22.05 -30.16
N GLU A 84 0.71 -21.67 -31.17
CA GLU A 84 2.10 -22.09 -31.35
C GLU A 84 3.11 -21.23 -30.56
N PRO A 85 4.35 -21.72 -30.35
CA PRO A 85 5.45 -20.95 -29.78
C PRO A 85 5.68 -19.60 -30.46
N ASP A 86 5.54 -19.54 -31.78
CA ASP A 86 5.84 -18.35 -32.57
C ASP A 86 4.94 -17.18 -32.15
N HIS A 87 3.65 -17.43 -31.92
CA HIS A 87 2.73 -16.42 -31.39
C HIS A 87 3.22 -15.79 -30.07
N LEU A 88 3.86 -16.56 -29.18
CA LEU A 88 4.39 -16.03 -27.92
C LEU A 88 5.66 -15.19 -28.12
N TYR A 89 6.49 -15.55 -29.10
CA TYR A 89 7.68 -14.77 -29.48
C TYR A 89 7.28 -13.48 -30.21
N THR A 90 6.40 -13.55 -31.20
CA THR A 90 5.86 -12.39 -31.91
C THR A 90 5.12 -11.44 -30.95
N TYR A 91 4.32 -11.98 -30.02
CA TYR A 91 3.66 -11.17 -28.99
C TYR A 91 4.68 -10.42 -28.13
N ARG A 92 5.78 -11.08 -27.75
CA ARG A 92 6.88 -10.44 -27.00
C ARG A 92 7.52 -9.31 -27.78
N GLU A 93 7.78 -9.51 -29.07
CA GLU A 93 8.46 -8.54 -29.92
C GLU A 93 7.59 -7.30 -30.17
N LEU A 94 6.33 -7.49 -30.56
CA LEU A 94 5.41 -6.39 -30.86
C LEU A 94 5.06 -5.56 -29.61
N GLU A 95 4.72 -6.20 -28.49
CA GLU A 95 4.48 -5.48 -27.23
C GLU A 95 5.78 -4.92 -26.63
N GLY A 96 6.91 -5.58 -26.87
CA GLY A 96 8.23 -5.14 -26.45
C GLY A 96 8.68 -3.85 -27.12
N ALA A 97 8.16 -3.55 -28.32
CA ALA A 97 8.45 -2.29 -29.02
C ALA A 97 7.85 -1.06 -28.31
N THR A 98 6.74 -1.23 -27.59
CA THR A 98 6.03 -0.12 -26.92
C THR A 98 6.21 -0.12 -25.40
N ARG A 99 6.83 -1.15 -24.83
CA ARG A 99 6.90 -1.37 -23.38
C ARG A 99 8.30 -1.72 -22.93
N THR A 100 8.61 -1.39 -21.67
CA THR A 100 9.90 -1.77 -21.07
C THR A 100 10.09 -3.30 -21.08
N ALA A 101 11.31 -3.77 -21.29
CA ALA A 101 11.67 -5.21 -21.26
C ALA A 101 11.19 -5.90 -19.95
N ALA A 102 11.30 -5.21 -18.82
CA ALA A 102 10.80 -5.70 -17.53
C ALA A 102 9.26 -5.72 -17.42
N GLY A 103 8.57 -4.86 -18.16
CA GLY A 103 7.11 -4.85 -18.27
C GLY A 103 6.60 -6.06 -19.05
N ILE A 104 7.11 -6.27 -20.28
CA ILE A 104 6.70 -7.39 -21.13
C ILE A 104 7.12 -8.75 -20.53
N GLY A 105 8.30 -8.83 -19.92
CA GLY A 105 8.73 -10.05 -19.22
C GLY A 105 7.82 -10.43 -18.06
N ARG A 106 7.31 -9.45 -17.29
CA ARG A 106 6.32 -9.71 -16.23
C ARG A 106 4.98 -10.19 -16.78
N GLU A 107 4.53 -9.60 -17.88
CA GLU A 107 3.29 -9.98 -18.54
C GLU A 107 3.36 -11.40 -19.10
N LEU A 108 4.42 -11.74 -19.84
CA LEU A 108 4.63 -13.10 -20.35
C LEU A 108 4.76 -14.12 -19.22
N ALA A 109 5.47 -13.79 -18.14
CA ALA A 109 5.53 -14.65 -16.97
C ALA A 109 4.16 -14.81 -16.29
N GLN A 110 3.25 -13.84 -16.42
CA GLN A 110 1.88 -13.93 -15.94
C GLN A 110 0.99 -14.76 -16.87
N LEU A 111 1.12 -14.57 -18.18
CA LEU A 111 0.46 -15.38 -19.20
C LEU A 111 0.85 -16.85 -19.08
N CYS A 112 2.15 -17.17 -19.00
CA CYS A 112 2.60 -18.55 -18.78
C CYS A 112 2.00 -19.13 -17.50
N ARG A 113 2.00 -18.34 -16.42
CA ARG A 113 1.40 -18.73 -15.14
C ARG A 113 -0.10 -18.99 -15.21
N LEU A 114 -0.83 -18.30 -16.08
CA LEU A 114 -2.23 -18.57 -16.34
C LEU A 114 -2.37 -19.87 -17.16
N LEU A 115 -1.60 -20.01 -18.23
CA LEU A 115 -1.63 -21.18 -19.11
C LEU A 115 -1.21 -22.47 -18.40
N GLN A 116 -0.41 -22.41 -17.33
CA GLN A 116 -0.14 -23.56 -16.45
C GLN A 116 -1.39 -24.16 -15.83
N ASP A 117 -2.42 -23.34 -15.62
CA ASP A 117 -3.69 -23.74 -15.00
C ASP A 117 -4.77 -24.06 -16.07
N ALA A 118 -4.42 -24.02 -17.36
CA ALA A 118 -5.32 -24.39 -18.45
C ALA A 118 -5.67 -25.90 -18.42
N PRO A 119 -6.83 -26.32 -18.96
CA PRO A 119 -7.21 -27.72 -19.01
C PRO A 119 -6.12 -28.61 -19.60
N TYR A 120 -5.87 -29.77 -18.99
CA TYR A 120 -4.84 -30.67 -19.46
C TYR A 120 -5.06 -31.05 -20.94
N GLY A 121 -4.00 -30.97 -21.75
CA GLY A 121 -4.07 -31.25 -23.19
C GLY A 121 -4.65 -30.12 -24.05
N SER A 122 -5.09 -28.99 -23.47
CA SER A 122 -5.62 -27.86 -24.25
C SER A 122 -4.56 -26.97 -24.88
N LEU A 123 -3.27 -27.26 -24.65
CA LEU A 123 -2.15 -26.47 -25.14
C LEU A 123 -1.29 -27.30 -26.09
N HIS A 124 -0.75 -26.63 -27.10
CA HIS A 124 0.28 -27.22 -27.96
C HIS A 124 1.47 -27.70 -27.11
N PRO A 125 2.03 -28.92 -27.32
CA PRO A 125 3.11 -29.45 -26.50
C PRO A 125 4.34 -28.52 -26.40
N LYS A 126 4.74 -27.90 -27.50
CA LYS A 126 5.84 -26.92 -27.51
C LYS A 126 5.53 -25.65 -26.71
N VAL A 127 4.26 -25.22 -26.65
CA VAL A 127 3.86 -24.10 -25.79
C VAL A 127 3.87 -24.52 -24.33
N TRP A 128 3.44 -25.75 -24.02
CA TRP A 128 3.52 -26.30 -22.68
C TRP A 128 4.96 -26.30 -22.12
N ASP A 129 5.95 -26.64 -22.94
CA ASP A 129 7.37 -26.58 -22.56
C ASP A 129 7.83 -25.16 -22.18
N LEU A 130 7.35 -24.16 -22.92
CA LEU A 130 7.66 -22.75 -22.64
C LEU A 130 6.90 -22.24 -21.41
N VAL A 131 5.66 -22.67 -21.23
CA VAL A 131 4.81 -22.38 -20.08
C VAL A 131 5.41 -22.94 -18.78
N LYS A 132 6.01 -24.14 -18.83
CA LYS A 132 6.77 -24.73 -17.70
C LYS A 132 8.11 -24.03 -17.44
N ALA A 133 8.73 -23.46 -18.47
CA ALA A 133 9.99 -22.73 -18.36
C ALA A 133 9.88 -21.30 -18.93
N PRO A 134 9.13 -20.39 -18.28
CA PRO A 134 8.84 -19.06 -18.84
C PRO A 134 10.09 -18.25 -19.22
N ARG A 135 11.22 -18.52 -18.57
CA ARG A 135 12.52 -17.91 -18.85
C ARG A 135 12.97 -18.08 -20.31
N LYS A 136 12.54 -19.15 -20.99
CA LYS A 136 12.84 -19.39 -22.41
C LYS A 136 12.19 -18.35 -23.33
N ILE A 137 11.05 -17.78 -22.94
CA ILE A 137 10.38 -16.70 -23.69
C ILE A 137 10.72 -15.34 -23.11
N THR A 138 10.74 -15.16 -21.77
CA THR A 138 10.96 -13.83 -21.17
C THR A 138 12.39 -13.32 -21.32
N GLY A 139 13.34 -14.20 -21.67
CA GLY A 139 14.77 -13.89 -21.65
C GLY A 139 15.32 -13.82 -20.22
N PRO A 140 16.63 -13.53 -20.09
CA PRO A 140 17.26 -13.31 -18.78
C PRO A 140 16.57 -12.14 -18.08
N MET A 141 16.25 -12.32 -16.80
CA MET A 141 15.72 -11.23 -15.99
C MET A 141 16.77 -10.12 -15.98
N PRO A 142 16.41 -8.87 -16.34
CA PRO A 142 17.37 -7.78 -16.26
C PRO A 142 17.93 -7.74 -14.83
N PRO A 143 19.23 -7.47 -14.66
CA PRO A 143 19.84 -7.37 -13.34
C PRO A 143 18.99 -6.42 -12.51
N ARG A 144 18.70 -6.81 -11.26
CA ARG A 144 17.98 -5.93 -10.34
C ARG A 144 18.79 -4.65 -10.21
N THR A 145 18.34 -3.58 -10.87
CA THR A 145 18.94 -2.27 -10.69
C THR A 145 18.88 -1.97 -9.20
N PRO A 146 20.02 -1.63 -8.55
CA PRO A 146 20.02 -1.21 -7.17
C PRO A 146 18.98 -0.11 -7.01
N VAL A 147 18.21 -0.14 -5.91
CA VAL A 147 17.31 0.97 -5.61
C VAL A 147 18.21 2.21 -5.47
N PRO A 148 18.05 3.25 -6.32
CA PRO A 148 18.89 4.43 -6.24
C PRO A 148 18.73 5.02 -4.84
N LEU A 149 19.82 5.45 -4.21
CA LEU A 149 19.79 6.05 -2.87
C LEU A 149 19.48 7.55 -2.98
N TYR A 150 18.84 8.14 -1.97
CA TYR A 150 18.89 9.59 -1.78
C TYR A 150 20.34 10.02 -1.58
N SER A 151 20.69 11.19 -2.11
CA SER A 151 21.94 11.83 -1.72
C SER A 151 21.88 12.24 -0.25
N GLN A 152 23.03 12.54 0.34
CA GLN A 152 23.10 13.00 1.73
C GLN A 152 22.26 14.27 1.95
N ARG A 153 22.27 15.18 0.97
CA ARG A 153 21.50 16.44 1.01
C ARG A 153 20.00 16.15 0.99
N GLU A 154 19.53 15.40 0.00
CA GLU A 154 18.12 15.02 -0.15
C GLU A 154 17.61 14.30 1.11
N TYR A 155 18.36 13.33 1.61
CA TYR A 155 17.98 12.55 2.78
C TYR A 155 17.95 13.39 4.06
N THR A 156 18.95 14.26 4.25
CA THR A 156 19.01 15.16 5.42
C THR A 156 17.84 16.14 5.41
N ALA A 157 17.59 16.81 4.27
CA ALA A 157 16.47 17.73 4.13
C ALA A 157 15.12 17.05 4.38
N LEU A 158 14.95 15.83 3.84
CA LEU A 158 13.76 15.02 4.03
C LEU A 158 13.52 14.67 5.50
N LEU A 159 14.55 14.18 6.21
CA LEU A 159 14.43 13.82 7.62
C LEU A 159 14.25 15.02 8.54
N GLN A 160 15.00 16.11 8.30
CA GLN A 160 14.87 17.33 9.11
C GLN A 160 13.46 17.91 8.98
N THR A 161 12.93 17.98 7.76
CA THR A 161 11.56 18.45 7.51
C THR A 161 10.52 17.53 8.16
N ALA A 162 10.72 16.22 8.09
CA ALA A 162 9.85 15.26 8.75
C ALA A 162 9.87 15.41 10.28
N ARG A 163 11.04 15.61 10.89
CA ARG A 163 11.17 15.85 12.33
C ARG A 163 10.50 17.16 12.76
N THR A 164 10.72 18.26 12.05
CA THR A 164 10.08 19.54 12.32
C THR A 164 8.55 19.42 12.32
N ASP A 165 8.00 18.73 11.32
CA ASP A 165 6.56 18.52 11.24
C ASP A 165 6.03 17.58 12.31
N ALA A 166 6.74 16.48 12.60
CA ALA A 166 6.38 15.55 13.67
C ALA A 166 6.39 16.23 15.05
N ALA A 167 7.38 17.10 15.31
CA ALA A 167 7.45 17.91 16.52
C ALA A 167 6.23 18.85 16.64
N ARG A 168 5.87 19.54 15.56
CA ARG A 168 4.67 20.41 15.52
C ARG A 168 3.37 19.63 15.76
N ILE A 169 3.24 18.45 15.17
CA ILE A 169 2.08 17.57 15.38
C ILE A 169 2.01 17.14 16.85
N THR A 170 3.14 16.74 17.42
CA THR A 170 3.24 16.30 18.83
C THR A 170 2.89 17.43 19.78
N ALA A 171 3.44 18.63 19.57
CA ALA A 171 3.14 19.80 20.38
C ALA A 171 1.65 20.17 20.33
N ARG A 172 1.05 20.19 19.13
CA ARG A 172 -0.38 20.47 18.93
C ARG A 172 -1.28 19.52 19.71
N LEU A 173 -1.01 18.21 19.60
CA LEU A 173 -1.82 17.19 20.27
C LEU A 173 -1.60 17.20 21.79
N THR A 174 -0.37 17.44 22.23
CA THR A 174 -0.05 17.56 23.68
C THR A 174 -0.74 18.77 24.30
N ALA A 175 -0.73 19.93 23.64
CA ALA A 175 -1.43 21.11 24.12
C ALA A 175 -2.95 20.86 24.26
N SER A 176 -3.54 20.16 23.30
CA SER A 176 -4.97 19.79 23.35
C SER A 176 -5.26 18.75 24.45
N GLU A 177 -4.34 17.81 24.71
CA GLU A 177 -4.41 16.88 25.83
C GLU A 177 -4.37 17.61 27.17
N GLN A 178 -3.49 18.59 27.32
CA GLN A 178 -3.35 19.41 28.52
C GLN A 178 -4.60 20.26 28.77
N LEU A 179 -5.13 20.92 27.72
CA LEU A 179 -6.37 21.70 27.83
C LEU A 179 -7.55 20.82 28.24
N LEU A 180 -7.68 19.62 27.67
CA LEU A 180 -8.74 18.68 28.05
C LEU A 180 -8.59 18.22 29.51
N ALA A 181 -7.37 17.97 29.97
CA ALA A 181 -7.10 17.60 31.36
C ALA A 181 -7.44 18.75 32.33
N ALA A 182 -7.04 19.98 31.99
CA ALA A 182 -7.36 21.18 32.77
C ALA A 182 -8.88 21.40 32.86
N PHE A 183 -9.60 21.27 31.75
CA PHE A 183 -11.06 21.38 31.72
C PHE A 183 -11.77 20.34 32.60
N ARG A 184 -11.25 19.10 32.66
CA ARG A 184 -11.80 18.04 33.51
C ARG A 184 -11.50 18.26 35.00
N ALA A 185 -10.37 18.88 35.33
CA ALA A 185 -9.95 19.10 36.71
C ALA A 185 -10.56 20.37 37.31
N ALA A 186 -10.57 21.47 36.56
CA ALA A 186 -11.01 22.79 37.02
C ALA A 186 -11.53 23.62 35.83
N PRO A 187 -12.77 23.39 35.36
CA PRO A 187 -13.31 24.13 34.21
C PRO A 187 -13.42 25.64 34.48
N ASP A 188 -13.71 26.04 35.73
CA ASP A 188 -13.93 27.45 36.10
C ASP A 188 -12.65 28.31 36.05
N THR A 189 -11.47 27.69 35.94
CA THR A 189 -10.20 28.42 35.81
C THR A 189 -9.83 28.77 34.36
N LEU A 190 -10.60 28.29 33.39
CA LEU A 190 -10.32 28.47 31.97
C LEU A 190 -11.01 29.72 31.40
N GLY A 191 -10.35 30.40 30.46
CA GLY A 191 -10.95 31.49 29.71
C GLY A 191 -12.10 31.01 28.81
N LYS A 192 -12.95 31.93 28.34
CA LYS A 192 -14.11 31.59 27.50
C LYS A 192 -13.74 30.81 26.23
N GLU A 193 -12.69 31.23 25.52
CA GLU A 193 -12.24 30.56 24.29
C GLU A 193 -11.67 29.15 24.56
N GLU A 194 -10.97 29.00 25.68
CA GLU A 194 -10.43 27.72 26.14
C GLU A 194 -11.56 26.77 26.54
N LEU A 195 -12.59 27.27 27.23
CA LEU A 195 -13.80 26.52 27.58
C LEU A 195 -14.52 25.99 26.34
N ASP A 196 -14.73 26.83 25.33
CA ASP A 196 -15.42 26.41 24.09
C ASP A 196 -14.60 25.38 23.31
N THR A 197 -13.28 25.56 23.26
CA THR A 197 -12.37 24.57 22.66
C THR A 197 -12.38 23.27 23.48
N ALA A 198 -12.30 23.33 24.80
CA ALA A 198 -12.26 22.16 25.66
C ALA A 198 -13.56 21.33 25.62
N ARG A 199 -14.72 22.00 25.54
CA ARG A 199 -16.02 21.32 25.31
C ARG A 199 -16.04 20.53 24.00
N LEU A 200 -15.47 21.10 22.95
CA LEU A 200 -15.30 20.42 21.67
C LEU A 200 -14.37 19.20 21.80
N LEU A 201 -13.23 19.35 22.49
CA LEU A 201 -12.30 18.25 22.76
C LEU A 201 -12.95 17.13 23.57
N GLU A 202 -13.73 17.47 24.61
CA GLU A 202 -14.45 16.50 25.45
C GLU A 202 -15.48 15.72 24.63
N ALA A 203 -16.26 16.41 23.79
CA ALA A 203 -17.22 15.75 22.91
C ALA A 203 -16.52 14.78 21.93
N MET A 204 -15.38 15.19 21.38
CA MET A 204 -14.56 14.36 20.49
C MET A 204 -13.93 13.17 21.21
N ASP A 205 -13.35 13.36 22.40
CA ASP A 205 -12.71 12.29 23.19
C ASP A 205 -13.71 11.24 23.66
N ARG A 206 -14.95 11.64 23.96
CA ARG A 206 -16.01 10.73 24.40
C ARG A 206 -16.62 9.94 23.24
N THR A 207 -16.80 10.55 22.08
CA THR A 207 -17.62 9.96 21.00
C THR A 207 -16.81 9.49 19.79
N GLY A 208 -15.59 9.99 19.61
CA GLY A 208 -14.80 9.81 18.39
C GLY A 208 -15.41 10.52 17.17
N ARG A 209 -16.50 11.27 17.35
CA ARG A 209 -17.14 12.04 16.29
C ARG A 209 -16.62 13.46 16.32
N ILE A 210 -16.64 14.09 15.15
CA ILE A 210 -16.25 15.49 15.00
C ILE A 210 -17.51 16.34 14.97
N PRO A 211 -17.78 17.16 16.00
CA PRO A 211 -18.91 18.08 16.00
C PRO A 211 -18.84 19.06 14.83
N HIS A 212 -20.01 19.43 14.32
CA HIS A 212 -20.10 20.52 13.36
C HIS A 212 -19.85 21.85 14.09
N VAL A 213 -18.97 22.67 13.54
CA VAL A 213 -18.67 24.01 14.03
C VAL A 213 -18.81 24.92 12.82
N GLU A 214 -19.71 25.89 12.91
CA GLU A 214 -19.97 26.84 11.82
C GLU A 214 -18.68 27.56 11.41
N GLY A 215 -18.48 27.74 10.11
CA GLY A 215 -17.28 28.37 9.56
C GLY A 215 -15.99 27.54 9.63
N ARG A 216 -15.99 26.34 10.25
CA ARG A 216 -14.79 25.49 10.38
C ARG A 216 -14.92 24.21 9.57
N ARG A 217 -13.86 23.88 8.80
CA ARG A 217 -13.83 22.59 8.09
C ARG A 217 -13.72 21.46 9.12
N LYS A 218 -14.46 20.37 8.90
CA LYS A 218 -14.44 19.18 9.79
C LYS A 218 -13.03 18.65 10.05
N GLN A 219 -12.15 18.74 9.05
CA GLN A 219 -10.75 18.33 9.19
C GLN A 219 -9.97 19.20 10.18
N ASP A 220 -10.23 20.51 10.23
CA ASP A 220 -9.54 21.44 11.13
C ASP A 220 -9.97 21.18 12.58
N THR A 221 -11.25 20.90 12.80
CA THR A 221 -11.79 20.43 14.09
C THR A 221 -11.15 19.09 14.49
N ALA A 222 -11.06 18.12 13.58
CA ALA A 222 -10.47 16.81 13.87
C ALA A 222 -9.00 16.89 14.28
N ARG A 223 -8.23 17.82 13.67
CA ARG A 223 -6.79 18.00 13.95
C ARG A 223 -6.49 18.44 15.38
N LEU A 224 -7.48 18.98 16.10
CA LEU A 224 -7.29 19.37 17.48
C LEU A 224 -6.95 18.17 18.38
N LEU A 225 -7.66 17.05 18.23
CA LEU A 225 -7.50 15.90 19.13
C LEU A 225 -6.93 14.63 18.47
N PHE A 226 -7.01 14.53 17.14
CA PHE A 226 -6.65 13.32 16.42
C PHE A 226 -5.57 13.57 15.38
N LEU A 227 -4.76 12.54 15.14
CA LEU A 227 -3.96 12.47 13.94
C LEU A 227 -4.87 12.32 12.71
N THR A 228 -4.63 13.16 11.71
CA THR A 228 -5.32 13.10 10.42
C THR A 228 -4.42 12.50 9.34
N LEU A 229 -4.99 12.15 8.18
CA LEU A 229 -4.21 11.71 7.02
C LEU A 229 -3.09 12.71 6.63
N ALA A 230 -3.33 14.01 6.81
CA ALA A 230 -2.32 15.03 6.53
C ALA A 230 -1.14 15.02 7.51
N ASP A 231 -1.33 14.51 8.73
CA ASP A 231 -0.29 14.38 9.74
C ASP A 231 0.54 13.09 9.58
N ALA A 232 0.02 12.11 8.81
CA ALA A 232 0.65 10.80 8.67
C ALA A 232 1.98 10.82 7.92
N ALA A 233 2.11 11.67 6.89
CA ALA A 233 3.28 11.67 6.01
C ALA A 233 4.63 11.85 6.74
N PRO A 234 4.87 12.91 7.54
CA PRO A 234 6.15 13.08 8.24
C PRO A 234 6.43 11.95 9.24
N LEU A 235 5.42 11.49 9.98
CA LEU A 235 5.56 10.37 10.91
C LEU A 235 5.91 9.06 10.17
N PHE A 236 5.31 8.83 9.00
CA PHE A 236 5.55 7.64 8.20
C PHE A 236 6.96 7.64 7.59
N VAL A 237 7.48 8.79 7.16
CA VAL A 237 8.89 8.95 6.75
C VAL A 237 9.83 8.54 7.88
N LEU A 238 9.61 9.04 9.10
CA LEU A 238 10.43 8.69 10.26
C LEU A 238 10.34 7.21 10.61
N SER A 239 9.16 6.60 10.48
CA SER A 239 8.96 5.17 10.74
C SER A 239 9.80 4.28 9.82
N LEU A 240 9.84 4.62 8.52
CA LEU A 240 10.65 3.90 7.54
C LEU A 240 12.15 4.13 7.74
N ALA A 241 12.54 5.36 8.07
CA ALA A 241 13.94 5.74 8.25
C ALA A 241 14.55 5.18 9.54
N LEU A 242 13.89 5.40 10.68
CA LEU A 242 14.36 4.97 12.00
C LEU A 242 14.19 3.46 12.19
N GLY A 243 13.00 2.93 11.89
CA GLY A 243 12.69 1.51 12.07
C GLY A 243 13.27 0.60 10.98
N ARG A 244 13.74 1.17 9.85
CA ARG A 244 14.27 0.44 8.69
C ARG A 244 13.31 -0.61 8.12
N LEU A 245 12.02 -0.42 8.39
CA LEU A 245 10.91 -1.29 8.01
C LEU A 245 10.62 -1.19 6.51
N ARG A 246 10.11 -2.27 5.92
CA ARG A 246 9.45 -2.22 4.61
C ARG A 246 8.14 -1.46 4.76
N VAL A 247 7.64 -0.89 3.65
CA VAL A 247 6.32 -0.23 3.63
C VAL A 247 5.22 -1.11 4.19
N THR A 248 5.20 -2.40 3.80
CA THR A 248 4.20 -3.35 4.32
C THR A 248 4.32 -3.55 5.82
N GLU A 249 5.54 -3.66 6.33
CA GLU A 249 5.79 -3.84 7.76
C GLU A 249 5.45 -2.57 8.55
N ALA A 250 5.71 -1.39 7.98
CA ALA A 250 5.41 -0.11 8.61
C ALA A 250 3.92 0.21 8.62
N VAL A 251 3.17 -0.04 7.53
CA VAL A 251 1.72 0.19 7.49
C VAL A 251 0.99 -0.79 8.41
N ASP A 252 1.37 -2.07 8.39
CA ASP A 252 0.72 -3.12 9.17
C ASP A 252 1.31 -3.26 10.58
N LEU A 253 2.04 -2.24 11.06
CA LEU A 253 2.68 -2.25 12.38
C LEU A 253 1.59 -2.36 13.46
N PRO A 254 1.66 -3.34 14.39
CA PRO A 254 0.65 -3.49 15.42
C PRO A 254 0.86 -2.50 16.56
N ALA A 255 -0.20 -2.26 17.33
CA ALA A 255 -0.13 -1.49 18.57
C ALA A 255 0.32 -2.34 19.76
N GLN A 256 0.12 -3.66 19.70
CA GLN A 256 0.60 -4.57 20.75
C GLN A 256 2.12 -4.61 20.77
N HIS A 257 2.69 -4.40 21.94
CA HIS A 257 4.12 -4.42 22.18
C HIS A 257 4.40 -4.82 23.62
N MET A 258 5.66 -5.16 23.88
CA MET A 258 6.19 -5.38 25.22
C MET A 258 7.34 -4.39 25.43
N VAL A 259 7.40 -3.77 26.62
CA VAL A 259 8.52 -2.92 27.02
C VAL A 259 9.27 -3.63 28.14
N ALA A 260 10.55 -3.90 27.93
CA ALA A 260 11.41 -4.55 28.91
C ALA A 260 12.87 -4.13 28.69
N ASN A 261 13.63 -3.97 29.78
CA ASN A 261 15.08 -3.76 29.75
C ASN A 261 15.55 -2.61 28.82
N GLY A 262 14.83 -1.50 28.74
CA GLY A 262 15.19 -0.38 27.85
C GLY A 262 14.90 -0.65 26.37
N HIS A 263 14.07 -1.65 26.06
CA HIS A 263 13.68 -2.00 24.70
C HIS A 263 12.16 -2.09 24.54
N VAL A 264 11.69 -1.84 23.32
CA VAL A 264 10.33 -2.17 22.88
C VAL A 264 10.39 -3.32 21.87
N ASP A 265 9.62 -4.36 22.15
CA ASP A 265 9.45 -5.54 21.31
C ASP A 265 8.09 -5.52 20.62
N VAL A 266 8.10 -5.64 19.29
CA VAL A 266 6.90 -5.61 18.46
C VAL A 266 6.91 -6.81 17.51
N ARG A 267 5.81 -7.57 17.48
CA ARG A 267 5.67 -8.73 16.58
C ARG A 267 5.06 -8.29 15.24
N ILE A 268 5.88 -8.19 14.21
CA ILE A 268 5.46 -7.77 12.87
C ILE A 268 5.27 -8.97 11.93
N THR A 269 4.43 -8.84 10.91
CA THR A 269 4.28 -9.88 9.89
C THR A 269 5.15 -9.58 8.67
N GLN A 270 6.10 -10.46 8.38
CA GLN A 270 6.94 -10.35 7.18
C GLN A 270 6.44 -11.27 6.07
N ARG A 271 6.29 -10.70 4.87
CA ARG A 271 5.88 -11.46 3.68
C ARG A 271 6.89 -12.59 3.40
N LYS A 272 6.38 -13.83 3.30
CA LYS A 272 7.11 -15.10 3.10
C LYS A 272 7.84 -15.68 4.31
N VAL A 273 8.02 -14.92 5.39
CA VAL A 273 8.71 -15.39 6.61
C VAL A 273 7.70 -15.68 7.72
N GLY A 274 6.59 -14.95 7.76
CA GLY A 274 5.60 -15.06 8.83
C GLY A 274 5.85 -14.03 9.95
N PRO A 275 5.38 -14.28 11.17
CA PRO A 275 5.57 -13.36 12.30
C PRO A 275 7.03 -13.31 12.74
N VAL A 276 7.57 -12.10 12.90
CA VAL A 276 8.96 -11.83 13.32
C VAL A 276 8.94 -10.79 14.44
N GLN A 277 9.78 -10.97 15.44
CA GLN A 277 9.98 -9.98 16.50
C GLN A 277 10.96 -8.88 16.02
N CYS A 278 10.58 -7.63 16.22
CA CYS A 278 11.43 -6.47 16.05
C CYS A 278 11.64 -5.79 17.39
N THR A 279 12.91 -5.58 17.73
CA THR A 279 13.32 -4.97 19.00
C THR A 279 13.98 -3.63 18.71
N TRP A 280 13.55 -2.58 19.39
CA TRP A 280 14.16 -1.25 19.31
C TRP A 280 14.53 -0.74 20.69
N GLU A 281 15.71 -0.13 20.79
CA GLU A 281 16.18 0.55 22.00
C GLU A 281 15.35 1.81 22.28
N ILE A 282 15.07 2.04 23.56
CA ILE A 282 14.35 3.18 24.13
C ILE A 282 15.36 3.96 24.98
N ARG A 283 15.37 5.29 24.86
CA ARG A 283 16.13 6.15 25.78
C ARG A 283 15.31 6.61 26.97
N GLY A 284 14.00 6.76 26.80
CA GLY A 284 13.08 7.13 27.87
C GLY A 284 12.89 8.64 28.00
N GLU A 285 12.39 9.06 29.15
CA GLU A 285 12.02 10.47 29.41
C GLU A 285 13.23 11.41 29.33
N GLY A 286 12.98 12.65 28.89
CA GLY A 286 14.03 13.68 28.73
C GLY A 286 14.81 13.63 27.42
N HIS A 287 14.61 12.60 26.58
CA HIS A 287 15.22 12.50 25.26
C HIS A 287 14.25 12.85 24.12
N ASP A 288 14.79 13.28 22.97
CA ASP A 288 13.99 13.54 21.77
C ASP A 288 13.36 12.22 21.26
N PRO A 289 12.03 12.07 21.32
CA PRO A 289 11.36 10.85 20.89
C PRO A 289 11.43 10.63 19.37
N LEU A 290 11.90 11.62 18.59
CA LEU A 290 12.06 11.51 17.13
C LEU A 290 13.48 11.07 16.71
N ALA A 291 14.36 10.80 17.68
CA ALA A 291 15.75 10.44 17.43
C ALA A 291 15.96 8.93 17.22
N ARG A 292 15.21 8.08 17.94
CA ARG A 292 15.38 6.62 17.93
C ARG A 292 14.08 5.89 17.65
N ALA A 293 14.21 4.69 17.07
CA ALA A 293 13.06 3.90 16.64
C ALA A 293 12.13 3.49 17.79
N GLY A 294 12.69 3.14 18.96
CA GLY A 294 11.89 2.71 20.11
C GLY A 294 11.07 3.84 20.71
N ASP A 295 11.72 4.97 21.02
CA ASP A 295 11.03 6.16 21.53
C ASP A 295 10.00 6.69 20.51
N PHE A 296 10.35 6.68 19.23
CA PHE A 296 9.45 7.08 18.15
C PHE A 296 8.22 6.16 18.05
N TYR A 297 8.41 4.84 18.17
CA TYR A 297 7.31 3.88 18.18
C TYR A 297 6.35 4.16 19.34
N LEU A 298 6.87 4.39 20.54
CA LEU A 298 6.07 4.67 21.73
C LEU A 298 5.33 6.02 21.62
N LEU A 299 5.98 7.03 21.05
CA LEU A 299 5.33 8.30 20.71
C LEU A 299 4.16 8.05 19.75
N LEU A 300 4.41 7.34 18.64
CA LEU A 300 3.37 7.05 17.66
C LEU A 300 2.22 6.25 18.29
N HIS A 301 2.53 5.29 19.16
CA HIS A 301 1.55 4.52 19.94
C HIS A 301 0.66 5.42 20.79
N ARG A 302 1.24 6.40 21.50
CA ARG A 302 0.49 7.42 22.25
C ARG A 302 -0.38 8.28 21.32
N LEU A 303 0.20 8.87 20.28
CA LEU A 303 -0.51 9.81 19.39
C LEU A 303 -1.70 9.18 18.66
N THR A 304 -1.64 7.87 18.39
CA THR A 304 -2.73 7.14 17.71
C THR A 304 -3.71 6.47 18.69
N ALA A 305 -3.46 6.53 20.01
CA ALA A 305 -4.23 5.78 21.01
C ALA A 305 -5.74 6.10 20.98
N ARG A 306 -6.11 7.37 20.88
CA ARG A 306 -7.52 7.78 20.83
C ARG A 306 -8.24 7.24 19.60
N SER A 307 -7.64 7.37 18.41
CA SER A 307 -8.23 6.82 17.18
C SER A 307 -8.38 5.29 17.23
N ARG A 308 -7.43 4.59 17.87
CA ARG A 308 -7.53 3.13 18.07
C ARG A 308 -8.73 2.73 18.92
N ARG A 309 -9.07 3.50 19.98
CA ARG A 309 -10.25 3.24 20.83
C ARG A 309 -11.55 3.16 20.02
N PHE A 310 -11.70 3.95 18.96
CA PHE A 310 -12.93 4.01 18.15
C PHE A 310 -12.99 3.05 16.96
N SER A 311 -11.85 2.50 16.56
CA SER A 311 -11.76 1.69 15.34
C SER A 311 -11.70 0.19 15.60
N GLY A 312 -11.37 -0.22 16.83
CA GLY A 312 -11.32 -1.64 17.23
C GLY A 312 -10.25 -2.47 16.51
N THR A 313 -9.33 -1.83 15.78
CA THR A 313 -8.25 -2.53 15.07
C THR A 313 -6.98 -2.62 15.92
N PRO A 314 -6.21 -3.71 15.80
CA PRO A 314 -4.90 -3.83 16.42
C PRO A 314 -3.81 -2.99 15.73
N GLN A 315 -4.09 -2.37 14.57
CA GLN A 315 -3.07 -1.61 13.82
C GLN A 315 -2.70 -0.31 14.53
N LEU A 316 -1.39 -0.03 14.60
CA LEU A 316 -0.83 1.18 15.19
C LEU A 316 -1.33 2.42 14.45
N TRP A 317 -1.25 2.41 13.12
CA TRP A 317 -1.65 3.51 12.27
C TRP A 317 -3.16 3.64 12.18
N ASN A 318 -3.76 4.21 13.22
CA ASN A 318 -5.16 4.57 13.20
C ASN A 318 -5.36 6.08 13.23
N LEU A 319 -6.05 6.59 12.22
CA LEU A 319 -6.15 8.01 11.94
C LEU A 319 -7.60 8.40 11.74
N TRP A 320 -7.89 9.68 11.98
CA TRP A 320 -9.14 10.25 11.49
C TRP A 320 -9.03 10.49 9.98
N THR A 321 -9.91 9.83 9.23
CA THR A 321 -9.97 9.89 7.76
C THR A 321 -11.23 10.60 7.24
N GLY A 322 -12.23 10.77 8.12
CA GLY A 322 -13.56 11.28 7.75
C GLY A 322 -14.36 10.35 6.84
N ARG A 323 -13.86 9.15 6.50
CA ARG A 323 -14.41 8.23 5.49
C ARG A 323 -14.58 6.79 6.01
N SER A 324 -14.88 6.62 7.30
CA SER A 324 -14.99 5.28 7.89
C SER A 324 -16.43 4.75 7.92
N ALA A 325 -16.57 3.44 7.71
CA ALA A 325 -17.83 2.72 7.76
C ALA A 325 -18.48 2.70 9.16
N ASN A 326 -17.69 2.90 10.22
CA ASN A 326 -18.14 2.91 11.61
C ASN A 326 -18.71 4.27 12.09
N LEU A 327 -19.03 5.19 11.17
CA LEU A 327 -19.58 6.55 11.40
C LEU A 327 -18.68 7.51 12.22
N SER A 328 -17.68 7.05 12.95
CA SER A 328 -16.74 7.89 13.70
C SER A 328 -15.67 8.52 12.81
N GLY A 329 -15.36 7.88 11.66
CA GLY A 329 -14.38 8.37 10.70
C GLY A 329 -12.94 7.92 11.01
N HIS A 330 -12.74 7.09 12.03
CA HIS A 330 -11.45 6.49 12.36
C HIS A 330 -11.22 5.22 11.56
N ALA A 331 -10.08 5.13 10.89
CA ALA A 331 -9.73 3.98 10.08
C ALA A 331 -8.21 3.77 10.07
N PRO A 332 -7.76 2.52 9.84
CA PRO A 332 -6.36 2.25 9.64
C PRO A 332 -5.82 2.94 8.38
N LEU A 333 -4.54 3.32 8.40
CA LEU A 333 -3.86 3.88 7.23
C LEU A 333 -3.81 2.85 6.11
N SER A 334 -4.44 3.15 4.98
CA SER A 334 -4.36 2.27 3.81
C SER A 334 -2.99 2.38 3.14
N ARG A 335 -2.41 1.22 2.80
CA ARG A 335 -1.17 1.12 2.04
C ARG A 335 -1.20 1.93 0.74
N ASN A 336 -2.35 1.98 0.07
CA ASN A 336 -2.51 2.68 -1.21
C ASN A 336 -2.52 4.21 -1.02
N SER A 337 -2.79 4.69 0.19
CA SER A 337 -2.78 6.13 0.52
C SER A 337 -1.39 6.65 0.81
N VAL A 338 -0.41 5.81 1.17
CA VAL A 338 0.91 6.26 1.62
C VAL A 338 1.65 7.04 0.53
N SER A 339 1.76 6.51 -0.69
CA SER A 339 2.54 7.17 -1.75
C SER A 339 1.98 8.56 -2.12
N PRO A 340 0.66 8.73 -2.38
CA PRO A 340 0.08 10.05 -2.61
C PRO A 340 0.27 11.02 -1.44
N LEU A 341 0.17 10.53 -0.19
CA LEU A 341 0.37 11.35 1.00
C LEU A 341 1.79 11.89 1.11
N LEU A 342 2.80 11.04 0.89
CA LEU A 342 4.20 11.43 0.92
C LEU A 342 4.53 12.45 -0.16
N HIS A 343 4.02 12.24 -1.38
CA HIS A 343 4.26 13.15 -2.50
C HIS A 343 3.62 14.52 -2.27
N THR A 344 2.36 14.54 -1.81
CA THR A 344 1.64 15.78 -1.46
C THR A 344 2.34 16.54 -0.35
N TRP A 345 2.82 15.84 0.68
CA TRP A 345 3.54 16.46 1.79
C TRP A 345 4.88 17.05 1.34
N ALA A 346 5.70 16.31 0.58
CA ALA A 346 6.98 16.78 0.08
C ALA A 346 6.82 18.03 -0.80
N HIS A 347 5.81 18.04 -1.67
CA HIS A 347 5.48 19.19 -2.50
C HIS A 347 5.08 20.42 -1.66
N ARG A 348 4.19 20.25 -0.66
CA ARG A 348 3.80 21.35 0.26
C ARG A 348 4.98 21.91 1.07
N ARG A 349 6.04 21.13 1.23
CA ARG A 349 7.28 21.53 1.90
C ARG A 349 8.35 22.01 0.95
N HIS A 350 8.05 22.09 -0.35
CA HIS A 350 8.97 22.53 -1.39
C HIS A 350 10.32 21.78 -1.34
N LEU A 351 10.28 20.48 -1.02
CA LEU A 351 11.49 19.66 -1.02
C LEU A 351 11.96 19.48 -2.46
N THR A 352 13.26 19.69 -2.70
CA THR A 352 13.88 19.58 -4.03
C THR A 352 14.91 18.46 -4.06
N ALA A 353 14.96 17.76 -5.19
CA ALA A 353 16.03 16.84 -5.54
C ALA A 353 17.29 17.60 -5.97
N ASP A 354 18.40 16.89 -6.16
CA ASP A 354 19.70 17.51 -6.51
C ASP A 354 19.73 18.20 -7.87
N ASP A 355 18.82 17.81 -8.76
CA ASP A 355 18.58 18.45 -10.06
C ASP A 355 17.67 19.70 -9.98
N GLY A 356 17.27 20.10 -8.77
CA GLY A 356 16.37 21.23 -8.53
C GLY A 356 14.88 20.91 -8.74
N GLN A 357 14.53 19.72 -9.23
CA GLN A 357 13.13 19.31 -9.41
C GLN A 357 12.45 18.97 -8.07
N PRO A 358 11.12 18.97 -8.00
CA PRO A 358 10.42 18.52 -6.80
C PRO A 358 10.81 17.09 -6.39
N LEU A 359 11.18 16.91 -5.11
CA LEU A 359 11.66 15.65 -4.58
C LEU A 359 10.56 14.58 -4.61
N THR A 360 10.77 13.53 -5.40
CA THR A 360 9.86 12.37 -5.41
C THR A 360 10.20 11.42 -4.26
N VAL A 361 9.35 11.42 -3.22
CA VAL A 361 9.53 10.54 -2.06
C VAL A 361 9.13 9.09 -2.39
N GLN A 362 10.13 8.26 -2.68
CA GLN A 362 9.99 6.82 -2.87
C GLN A 362 10.36 6.06 -1.60
N MET A 363 9.43 5.27 -1.09
CA MET A 363 9.62 4.50 0.15
C MET A 363 10.73 3.43 0.07
N PRO A 364 10.92 2.69 -1.05
CA PRO A 364 12.06 1.77 -1.17
C PRO A 364 13.40 2.50 -1.08
N ARG A 365 13.52 3.67 -1.71
CA ARG A 365 14.72 4.54 -1.69
C ARG A 365 15.01 5.04 -0.28
N LEU A 366 13.99 5.50 0.45
CA LEU A 366 14.12 5.95 1.84
C LEU A 366 14.73 4.88 2.75
N ARG A 367 14.17 3.67 2.70
CA ARG A 367 14.66 2.53 3.50
C ARG A 367 16.07 2.10 3.06
N ALA A 368 16.33 2.07 1.75
CA ALA A 368 17.64 1.70 1.22
C ALA A 368 18.73 2.66 1.70
N THR A 369 18.46 3.99 1.64
CA THR A 369 19.37 5.01 2.16
C THR A 369 19.60 4.87 3.67
N ALA A 370 18.53 4.68 4.45
CA ALA A 370 18.64 4.46 5.89
C ALA A 370 19.49 3.24 6.27
N LYS A 371 19.42 2.16 5.47
CA LYS A 371 20.25 0.97 5.67
C LYS A 371 21.70 1.17 5.27
N ALA A 372 21.96 1.94 4.21
CA ALA A 372 23.32 2.24 3.75
C ALA A 372 24.07 3.07 4.80
N LEU A 373 23.44 4.13 5.32
CA LEU A 373 24.01 5.02 6.34
C LEU A 373 24.17 4.38 7.72
N ALA A 374 23.59 3.20 7.95
CA ALA A 374 23.75 2.46 9.19
C ALA A 374 24.90 1.44 9.17
N ARG A 375 25.49 1.23 7.99
CA ARG A 375 26.57 0.25 7.75
C ARG A 375 27.93 0.91 7.58
N GLY A 376 27.97 2.17 7.14
CA GLY A 376 29.12 3.05 7.28
C GLY A 376 29.01 3.80 8.59
#